data_AF-A0A9P3MRZ9-F1
#
_entry.id   AF-A0A9P3MRZ9-F1
#
_cell.length_a   1.000
_cell.length_b   1.000
_cell.length_c   1.000
_cell.angle_alpha   90.00
_cell.angle_beta   90.00
_cell.angle_gamma   90.00
#
_symmetry.space_group_name_H-M   'P 1'
#
loop_
_entity.id
_entity.type
_entity.pdbx_description
1 polymer ?
#
loop_
_entity_poly.entity_id
_entity_poly.type
_entity_poly.pdbx_seq_one_letter_code
_entity_poly.pdbx_strand_id
1 'polypeptide(L)'
;MCIDYRVLNRITIKSRYQIPRADKLLDQLCGAKFFSKIDLREGYHQIRVAAKDCHRTAFETRHGSYEYLVMPFGLTNVPSTFQMTMNGILRELLDKCVIIYLDDILIYSRSREQHLQDLDAVFTLLHKNRLITKGSKCDFLKQELEFLGHVVSTKGVKIDRKKIKTIQEWKPPSNIKELQSFLGFINYVRRFIPNMKQQAAFDQLKIALTSPPVLRISDPERPYEVTTDASDIAIGEVLLQDFGDGLQPVTYESWKLQGAEKNYMVYDKEMLVIVHAFKTWRCYPAGADVTVRTDH
;
A
#
# COMPACT_ATOMS: atom_id res chain seq x y z
N MET A 1 15.88 -3.32 25.02
CA MET A 1 16.47 -2.01 25.37
C MET A 1 16.09 -1.01 24.28
N CYS A 2 15.57 0.15 24.64
CA CYS A 2 15.18 1.20 23.69
C CYS A 2 16.01 2.44 23.99
N ILE A 3 16.77 2.93 23.01
CA ILE A 3 17.62 4.11 23.16
C ILE A 3 16.91 5.31 22.56
N ASP A 4 16.88 6.43 23.30
CA ASP A 4 16.23 7.65 22.85
C ASP A 4 17.13 8.47 21.92
N TYR A 5 17.03 8.19 20.62
CA TYR A 5 17.76 8.92 19.60
C TYR A 5 17.07 10.21 19.13
N ARG A 6 16.06 10.75 19.82
CA ARG A 6 15.30 11.94 19.34
C ARG A 6 16.18 13.15 19.05
N VAL A 7 17.20 13.41 19.88
CA VAL A 7 18.13 14.55 19.67
C VAL A 7 19.01 14.30 18.44
N LEU A 8 19.61 13.11 18.35
CA LEU A 8 20.43 12.71 17.21
C LEU A 8 19.63 12.75 15.89
N ASN A 9 18.37 12.30 15.93
CA ASN A 9 17.45 12.32 14.80
C ASN A 9 17.14 13.73 14.28
N ARG A 10 17.17 14.76 15.14
CA ARG A 10 16.94 16.15 14.74
C ARG A 10 18.11 16.74 13.96
N ILE A 11 19.33 16.36 14.32
CA ILE A 11 20.56 16.86 13.68
C ILE A 11 20.99 15.99 12.49
N THR A 12 20.43 14.79 12.35
CA THR A 12 20.72 13.87 11.25
C THR A 12 20.01 14.33 9.98
N ILE A 13 20.77 14.43 8.88
CA ILE A 13 20.21 14.71 7.56
C ILE A 13 19.31 13.54 7.15
N LYS A 14 18.02 13.82 6.93
CA LYS A 14 17.02 12.80 6.61
C LYS A 14 17.20 12.28 5.19
N SER A 15 17.22 10.97 5.04
CA SER A 15 17.21 10.31 3.74
C SER A 15 15.89 10.60 3.03
N ARG A 16 15.98 10.96 1.75
CA ARG A 16 14.81 11.17 0.86
C ARG A 16 14.51 9.94 0.00
N TYR A 17 15.01 8.77 0.39
CA TYR A 17 14.76 7.53 -0.34
C TYR A 17 13.25 7.29 -0.44
N GLN A 18 12.74 7.18 -1.66
CA GLN A 18 11.32 6.98 -1.89
C GLN A 18 10.95 5.52 -1.66
N ILE A 19 10.22 5.27 -0.59
CA ILE A 19 9.61 3.96 -0.35
C ILE A 19 8.31 3.93 -1.17
N PRO A 20 8.11 2.91 -2.02
CA PRO A 20 6.90 2.78 -2.82
C PRO A 20 5.66 2.72 -1.92
N ARG A 21 4.55 3.30 -2.39
CA ARG A 21 3.28 3.23 -1.68
C ARG A 21 2.80 1.78 -1.64
N ALA A 22 2.33 1.35 -0.47
CA ALA A 22 1.82 0.00 -0.24
C ALA A 22 0.77 -0.43 -1.30
N ASP A 23 -0.11 0.49 -1.70
CA ASP A 23 -1.14 0.24 -2.71
C ASP A 23 -0.54 -0.23 -4.05
N LYS A 24 0.48 0.48 -4.55
CA LYS A 24 1.15 0.14 -5.82
C LYS A 24 1.86 -1.21 -5.79
N LEU A 25 2.37 -1.60 -4.62
CA LEU A 25 3.00 -2.90 -4.46
C LEU A 25 1.96 -4.03 -4.55
N LEU A 26 0.77 -3.81 -4.03
CA LEU A 26 -0.29 -4.82 -4.05
C LEU A 26 -0.83 -5.08 -5.46
N ASP A 27 -0.82 -4.07 -6.33
CA ASP A 27 -1.23 -4.22 -7.74
C ASP A 27 -0.33 -5.20 -8.52
N GLN A 28 0.94 -5.33 -8.12
CA GLN A 28 1.89 -6.26 -8.74
C GLN A 28 1.55 -7.74 -8.52
N LEU A 29 0.68 -8.03 -7.55
CA LEU A 29 0.29 -9.39 -7.17
C LEU A 29 -0.77 -9.99 -8.11
N CYS A 30 -1.16 -9.25 -9.15
CA CYS A 30 -2.12 -9.70 -10.15
C CYS A 30 -1.73 -11.04 -10.79
N GLY A 31 -2.66 -12.01 -10.73
CA GLY A 31 -2.48 -13.35 -11.30
C GLY A 31 -1.59 -14.31 -10.48
N ALA A 32 -1.00 -13.86 -9.37
CA ALA A 32 -0.25 -14.72 -8.47
C ALA A 32 -1.19 -15.71 -7.74
N LYS A 33 -0.73 -16.97 -7.62
CA LYS A 33 -1.47 -18.04 -6.95
C LYS A 33 -0.78 -18.54 -5.69
N PHE A 34 0.54 -18.35 -5.60
CA PHE A 34 1.36 -18.80 -4.50
C PHE A 34 2.14 -17.62 -3.94
N PHE A 35 2.16 -17.53 -2.62
CA PHE A 35 2.77 -16.46 -1.86
C PHE A 35 3.64 -17.05 -0.75
N SER A 36 4.82 -16.48 -0.55
CA SER A 36 5.67 -16.75 0.60
C SER A 36 6.17 -15.45 1.21
N LYS A 37 6.12 -15.35 2.52
CA LYS A 37 6.62 -14.20 3.27
C LYS A 37 7.86 -14.60 4.05
N ILE A 38 8.95 -13.89 3.84
CA ILE A 38 10.21 -14.08 4.56
C ILE A 38 10.38 -12.93 5.57
N ASP A 39 10.56 -13.30 6.84
CA ASP A 39 10.88 -12.40 7.95
C ASP A 39 12.37 -12.54 8.28
N LEU A 40 13.09 -11.42 8.36
CA LEU A 40 14.51 -11.40 8.72
C LEU A 40 14.69 -11.34 10.24
N ARG A 41 15.63 -12.13 10.77
CA ARG A 41 15.90 -12.16 12.22
C ARG A 41 16.58 -10.87 12.65
N GLU A 42 15.87 -10.00 13.36
CA GLU A 42 16.40 -8.69 13.75
C GLU A 42 16.95 -7.93 12.53
N GLY A 43 16.14 -7.79 11.46
CA GLY A 43 16.55 -7.28 10.15
C GLY A 43 17.55 -6.12 10.20
N TYR A 44 17.22 -5.03 10.91
CA TYR A 44 18.13 -3.88 11.05
C TYR A 44 19.48 -4.22 11.68
N HIS A 45 19.53 -5.08 12.69
CA HIS A 45 20.79 -5.49 13.35
C HIS A 45 21.69 -6.34 12.44
N GLN A 46 21.23 -6.76 11.27
CA GLN A 46 22.08 -7.46 10.30
C GLN A 46 22.88 -6.50 9.42
N ILE A 47 22.49 -5.22 9.37
CA ILE A 47 23.17 -4.20 8.56
C ILE A 47 24.15 -3.44 9.44
N ARG A 48 25.42 -3.36 9.03
CA ARG A 48 26.46 -2.64 9.78
C ARG A 48 26.27 -1.13 9.69
N VAL A 49 26.53 -0.45 10.81
CA VAL A 49 26.73 1.00 10.80
C VAL A 49 28.10 1.27 10.19
N ALA A 50 28.23 2.35 9.41
CA ALA A 50 29.53 2.76 8.89
C ALA A 50 30.48 3.05 10.07
N ALA A 51 31.71 2.55 10.03
CA ALA A 51 32.65 2.64 11.16
C ALA A 51 32.84 4.09 11.67
N LYS A 52 32.84 5.06 10.76
CA LYS A 52 32.95 6.50 11.10
C LYS A 52 31.74 7.05 11.86
N ASP A 53 30.59 6.38 11.80
CA ASP A 53 29.32 6.82 12.39
C ASP A 53 28.92 5.97 13.62
N CYS A 54 29.64 4.90 13.96
CA CYS A 54 29.34 4.04 15.12
C CYS A 54 29.25 4.85 16.43
N HIS A 55 30.22 5.74 16.68
CA HIS A 55 30.25 6.60 17.87
C HIS A 55 29.00 7.47 18.05
N ARG A 56 28.26 7.77 16.97
CA ARG A 56 27.01 8.55 17.04
C ARG A 56 25.87 7.76 17.66
N THR A 57 25.98 6.43 17.67
CA THR A 57 25.01 5.51 18.28
C THR A 57 25.34 5.19 19.73
N ALA A 58 26.30 5.91 20.33
CA ALA A 58 26.69 5.70 21.71
C ALA A 58 25.53 5.93 22.68
N PHE A 59 25.44 5.09 23.70
CA PHE A 59 24.49 5.19 24.80
C PHE A 59 25.16 4.75 26.10
N GLU A 60 24.69 5.32 27.20
CA GLU A 60 25.20 5.00 28.53
C GLU A 60 24.27 4.07 29.28
N THR A 61 24.87 3.18 30.05
CA THR A 61 24.21 2.36 31.06
C THR A 61 24.92 2.56 32.40
N ARG A 62 24.33 2.04 33.48
CA ARG A 62 24.99 2.01 34.80
C ARG A 62 26.39 1.38 34.78
N HIS A 63 26.67 0.51 33.79
CA HIS A 63 27.90 -0.28 33.74
C HIS A 63 28.91 0.19 32.68
N GLY A 64 28.62 1.29 31.97
CA GLY A 64 29.54 1.86 30.99
C GLY A 64 28.85 2.47 29.78
N SER A 65 29.67 3.00 28.88
CA SER A 65 29.25 3.53 27.59
C SER A 65 29.44 2.46 26.51
N TYR A 66 28.45 2.32 25.65
CA TYR A 66 28.39 1.32 24.59
C TYR A 66 27.94 1.99 23.29
N GLU A 67 28.33 1.44 22.16
CA GLU A 67 27.88 1.88 20.84
C GLU A 67 27.41 0.70 20.00
N TYR A 68 26.57 0.97 19.02
CA TYR A 68 26.08 -0.02 18.08
C TYR A 68 26.99 -0.13 16.85
N LEU A 69 27.41 -1.35 16.54
CA LEU A 69 28.13 -1.69 15.29
C LEU A 69 27.17 -2.03 14.14
N VAL A 70 25.90 -2.22 14.45
CA VAL A 70 24.81 -2.61 13.53
C VAL A 70 23.62 -1.70 13.73
N MET A 71 22.78 -1.50 12.73
CA MET A 71 21.75 -0.46 12.77
C MET A 71 20.75 -0.67 13.91
N PRO A 72 20.74 0.18 14.96
CA PRO A 72 19.78 0.04 16.03
C PRO A 72 18.41 0.58 15.61
N PHE A 73 17.37 0.09 16.28
CA PHE A 73 16.05 0.71 16.23
C PHE A 73 16.10 2.15 16.77
N GLY A 74 15.22 3.01 16.24
CA GLY A 74 15.04 4.39 16.70
C GLY A 74 15.78 5.46 15.92
N LEU A 75 16.73 5.10 15.04
CA LEU A 75 17.38 6.05 14.13
C LEU A 75 16.52 6.34 12.90
N THR A 76 16.42 7.62 12.52
CA THR A 76 15.49 8.10 11.47
C THR A 76 15.72 7.46 10.11
N ASN A 77 16.97 7.20 9.73
CA ASN A 77 17.32 6.74 8.38
C ASN A 77 17.43 5.21 8.26
N VAL A 78 17.25 4.46 9.34
CA VAL A 78 17.40 3.00 9.33
C VAL A 78 16.41 2.32 8.37
N PRO A 79 15.10 2.62 8.40
CA PRO A 79 14.14 2.02 7.47
C PRO A 79 14.50 2.27 5.99
N SER A 80 14.88 3.50 5.66
CA SER A 80 15.28 3.88 4.31
C SER A 80 16.57 3.17 3.86
N THR A 81 17.56 3.07 4.75
CA THR A 81 18.83 2.41 4.44
C THR A 81 18.64 0.92 4.28
N PHE A 82 17.80 0.32 5.13
CA PHE A 82 17.43 -1.08 5.02
C PHE A 82 16.73 -1.38 3.70
N GLN A 83 15.70 -0.62 3.35
CA GLN A 83 15.00 -0.76 2.07
C GLN A 83 15.96 -0.62 0.88
N MET A 84 16.84 0.38 0.89
CA MET A 84 17.83 0.58 -0.17
C MET A 84 18.79 -0.61 -0.29
N THR A 85 19.23 -1.15 0.84
CA THR A 85 20.13 -2.32 0.89
C THR A 85 19.43 -3.58 0.35
N MET A 86 18.21 -3.85 0.81
CA MET A 86 17.43 -5.00 0.34
C MET A 86 17.09 -4.89 -1.15
N ASN A 87 16.72 -3.70 -1.62
CA ASN A 87 16.50 -3.45 -3.04
C ASN A 87 17.77 -3.67 -3.87
N GLY A 88 18.95 -3.34 -3.33
CA GLY A 88 20.23 -3.62 -3.98
C GLY A 88 20.54 -5.12 -4.06
N ILE A 89 20.28 -5.87 -2.98
CA ILE A 89 20.57 -7.31 -2.89
C ILE A 89 19.66 -8.13 -3.79
N LEU A 90 18.36 -7.83 -3.80
CA LEU A 90 17.33 -8.59 -4.53
C LEU A 90 16.94 -7.93 -5.85
N ARG A 91 17.74 -6.97 -6.34
CA ARG A 91 17.45 -6.13 -7.51
C ARG A 91 17.00 -6.91 -8.74
N GLU A 92 17.60 -8.08 -8.98
CA GLU A 92 17.32 -8.90 -10.17
C GLU A 92 15.94 -9.59 -10.13
N LEU A 93 15.35 -9.71 -8.92
CA LEU A 93 14.07 -10.37 -8.65
C LEU A 93 12.93 -9.39 -8.38
N LEU A 94 13.25 -8.12 -8.10
CA LEU A 94 12.28 -7.05 -7.91
C LEU A 94 11.38 -6.91 -9.15
N ASP A 95 10.10 -6.60 -8.90
CA ASP A 95 9.05 -6.40 -9.91
C ASP A 95 8.78 -7.63 -10.82
N LYS A 96 9.45 -8.77 -10.57
CA LYS A 96 9.23 -10.04 -11.28
C LYS A 96 8.50 -11.05 -10.40
N CYS A 97 9.08 -11.34 -9.24
CA CYS A 97 8.55 -12.32 -8.28
C CYS A 97 8.75 -11.92 -6.82
N VAL A 98 9.39 -10.76 -6.55
CA VAL A 98 9.68 -10.28 -5.19
C VAL A 98 9.21 -8.85 -4.99
N ILE A 99 8.54 -8.63 -3.86
CA ILE A 99 8.19 -7.32 -3.32
C ILE A 99 8.88 -7.16 -1.97
N ILE A 100 9.50 -6.01 -1.76
CA ILE A 100 10.16 -5.68 -0.49
C ILE A 100 9.51 -4.43 0.07
N TYR A 101 9.07 -4.51 1.31
CA TYR A 101 8.61 -3.34 2.04
C TYR A 101 9.12 -3.39 3.47
N LEU A 102 10.05 -2.48 3.77
CA LEU A 102 10.80 -2.46 5.01
C LEU A 102 11.37 -3.84 5.30
N ASP A 103 10.96 -4.46 6.40
CA ASP A 103 11.45 -5.75 6.88
C ASP A 103 10.74 -6.96 6.26
N ASP A 104 9.65 -6.74 5.52
CA ASP A 104 8.86 -7.80 4.91
C ASP A 104 9.32 -8.06 3.45
N ILE A 105 9.78 -9.28 3.18
CA ILE A 105 10.07 -9.77 1.83
C ILE A 105 8.94 -10.71 1.41
N LEU A 106 8.16 -10.30 0.41
CA LEU A 106 7.10 -11.10 -0.17
C LEU A 106 7.55 -11.67 -1.51
N ILE A 107 7.33 -12.97 -1.68
CA ILE A 107 7.59 -13.70 -2.92
C ILE A 107 6.23 -14.13 -3.47
N TYR A 108 6.00 -13.96 -4.76
CA TYR A 108 4.74 -14.27 -5.41
C TYR A 108 4.97 -14.89 -6.79
N SER A 109 4.20 -15.93 -7.11
CA SER A 109 4.34 -16.65 -8.38
C SER A 109 3.01 -17.24 -8.86
N ARG A 110 2.92 -17.54 -10.17
CA ARG A 110 1.69 -18.07 -10.80
C ARG A 110 1.53 -19.59 -10.70
N SER A 111 2.64 -20.33 -10.66
CA SER A 111 2.68 -21.79 -10.50
C SER A 111 3.55 -22.17 -9.30
N ARG A 112 3.35 -23.39 -8.80
CA ARG A 112 4.10 -23.90 -7.64
C ARG A 112 5.56 -24.14 -8.01
N GLU A 113 5.81 -24.62 -9.21
CA GLU A 113 7.13 -24.95 -9.74
C GLU A 113 7.98 -23.69 -9.88
N GLN A 114 7.40 -22.62 -10.45
CA GLN A 114 8.04 -21.31 -10.52
C GLN A 114 8.31 -20.77 -9.11
N HIS A 115 7.37 -20.93 -8.18
CA HIS A 115 7.52 -20.43 -6.81
C HIS A 115 8.69 -21.07 -6.06
N LEU A 116 8.95 -22.36 -6.29
CA LEU A 116 10.10 -23.05 -5.71
C LEU A 116 11.42 -22.51 -6.29
N GLN A 117 11.46 -22.22 -7.59
CA GLN A 117 12.63 -21.60 -8.23
C GLN A 117 12.86 -20.17 -7.71
N ASP A 118 11.79 -19.39 -7.55
CA ASP A 118 11.87 -18.03 -7.02
C ASP A 118 12.36 -18.03 -5.56
N LEU A 119 11.86 -18.96 -4.74
CA LEU A 119 12.34 -19.16 -3.36
C LEU A 119 13.84 -19.50 -3.33
N ASP A 120 14.29 -20.43 -4.17
CA ASP A 120 15.69 -20.82 -4.24
C ASP A 120 16.60 -19.65 -4.65
N ALA A 121 16.17 -18.86 -5.64
CA ALA A 121 16.88 -17.65 -6.07
C ALA A 121 16.97 -16.62 -4.94
N VAL A 122 15.87 -16.37 -4.21
CA VAL A 122 15.86 -15.45 -3.07
C VAL A 122 16.78 -15.96 -1.96
N PHE A 123 16.67 -17.22 -1.55
CA PHE A 123 17.52 -17.78 -0.50
C PHE A 123 19.00 -17.79 -0.88
N THR A 124 19.33 -18.05 -2.14
CA THR A 124 20.70 -17.96 -2.65
C THR A 124 21.26 -16.55 -2.49
N LEU A 125 20.49 -15.52 -2.85
CA LEU A 125 20.91 -14.11 -2.68
C LEU A 125 21.02 -13.71 -1.21
N LEU A 126 20.07 -14.12 -0.37
CA LEU A 126 20.13 -13.85 1.08
C LEU A 126 21.35 -14.54 1.71
N HIS A 127 21.61 -15.81 1.37
CA HIS A 127 22.74 -16.57 1.87
C HIS A 127 24.08 -15.96 1.43
N LYS A 128 24.21 -15.59 0.16
CA LYS A 128 25.40 -14.90 -0.39
C LYS A 128 25.72 -13.61 0.36
N ASN A 129 24.69 -12.87 0.78
CA ASN A 129 24.82 -11.63 1.54
C ASN A 129 24.80 -11.83 3.06
N ARG A 130 24.85 -13.08 3.55
CA ARG A 130 24.88 -13.44 4.97
C ARG A 130 23.69 -12.91 5.77
N LEU A 131 22.53 -12.81 5.13
CA LEU A 131 21.29 -12.43 5.78
C LEU A 131 20.61 -13.67 6.37
N ILE A 132 20.16 -13.56 7.62
CA ILE A 132 19.56 -14.63 8.41
C ILE A 132 18.06 -14.41 8.50
N THR A 133 17.30 -15.40 8.07
CA THR A 133 15.84 -15.41 8.18
C THR A 133 15.39 -15.98 9.52
N LYS A 134 14.22 -15.54 9.99
CA LYS A 134 13.56 -16.10 11.16
C LYS A 134 12.48 -17.09 10.71
N GLY A 135 12.88 -18.35 10.53
CA GLY A 135 12.00 -19.39 9.99
C GLY A 135 10.65 -19.54 10.71
N SER A 136 10.60 -19.31 12.03
CA SER A 136 9.35 -19.39 12.81
C SER A 136 8.32 -18.30 12.49
N LYS A 137 8.72 -17.25 11.77
CA LYS A 137 7.85 -16.16 11.31
C LYS A 137 7.69 -16.11 9.79
N CYS A 138 8.32 -17.05 9.07
CA CYS A 138 8.19 -17.13 7.63
C CYS A 138 6.98 -17.98 7.26
N ASP A 139 6.25 -17.55 6.23
CA ASP A 139 5.16 -18.29 5.62
C ASP A 139 5.60 -18.76 4.23
N PHE A 140 5.38 -20.03 3.91
CA PHE A 140 5.77 -20.60 2.62
C PHE A 140 4.60 -21.23 1.88
N LEU A 141 4.58 -21.05 0.55
CA LEU A 141 3.66 -21.69 -0.39
C LEU A 141 2.18 -21.55 0.01
N LYS A 142 1.79 -20.38 0.52
CA LYS A 142 0.42 -20.08 0.89
C LYS A 142 -0.35 -19.56 -0.31
N GLN A 143 -1.66 -19.82 -0.35
CA GLN A 143 -2.59 -19.20 -1.31
C GLN A 143 -3.24 -17.93 -0.76
N GLU A 144 -3.13 -17.71 0.55
CA GLU A 144 -3.60 -16.54 1.28
C GLU A 144 -2.63 -16.22 2.42
N LEU A 145 -2.17 -14.97 2.53
CA LEU A 145 -1.28 -14.53 3.62
C LEU A 145 -1.46 -13.05 3.98
N GLU A 146 -0.96 -12.64 5.14
CA GLU A 146 -0.99 -11.24 5.58
C GLU A 146 0.27 -10.47 5.11
N PHE A 147 0.06 -9.39 4.34
CA PHE A 147 1.11 -8.51 3.86
C PHE A 147 0.63 -7.05 3.87
N LEU A 148 1.46 -6.13 4.39
CA LEU A 148 1.15 -4.70 4.51
C LEU A 148 -0.16 -4.38 5.25
N GLY A 149 -0.56 -5.23 6.19
CA GLY A 149 -1.82 -5.08 6.92
C GLY A 149 -3.08 -5.41 6.09
N HIS A 150 -2.89 -6.10 4.97
CA HIS A 150 -3.93 -6.69 4.13
C HIS A 150 -3.76 -8.20 4.06
N VAL A 151 -4.85 -8.90 3.76
CA VAL A 151 -4.81 -10.32 3.42
C VAL A 151 -4.78 -10.44 1.90
N VAL A 152 -3.65 -10.90 1.38
CA VAL A 152 -3.45 -11.16 -0.05
C VAL A 152 -3.88 -12.59 -0.34
N SER A 153 -4.69 -12.78 -1.37
CA SER A 153 -5.13 -14.11 -1.82
C SER A 153 -5.14 -14.21 -3.33
N THR A 154 -5.31 -15.42 -3.87
CA THR A 154 -5.50 -15.65 -5.31
C THR A 154 -6.71 -14.93 -5.91
N LYS A 155 -7.67 -14.53 -5.07
CA LYS A 155 -8.90 -13.82 -5.48
C LYS A 155 -8.76 -12.29 -5.40
N GLY A 156 -7.63 -11.79 -4.89
CA GLY A 156 -7.39 -10.37 -4.66
C GLY A 156 -7.04 -10.05 -3.21
N VAL A 157 -7.08 -8.76 -2.88
CA VAL A 157 -6.63 -8.21 -1.61
C VAL A 157 -7.83 -7.87 -0.72
N LYS A 158 -7.78 -8.26 0.55
CA LYS A 158 -8.82 -7.97 1.55
C LYS A 158 -8.21 -7.22 2.73
N ILE A 159 -9.05 -6.48 3.47
CA ILE A 159 -8.64 -5.93 4.76
C ILE A 159 -8.56 -7.08 5.78
N ASP A 160 -7.54 -7.05 6.65
CA ASP A 160 -7.45 -7.98 7.77
C ASP A 160 -8.71 -7.93 8.65
N ARG A 161 -9.28 -9.10 8.95
CA ARG A 161 -10.44 -9.26 9.83
C ARG A 161 -10.24 -8.63 11.19
N LYS A 162 -9.01 -8.59 11.74
CA LYS A 162 -8.73 -7.93 13.02
C LYS A 162 -9.01 -6.43 12.94
N LYS A 163 -8.53 -5.78 11.87
CA LYS A 163 -8.81 -4.36 11.62
C LYS A 163 -10.29 -4.11 11.40
N ILE A 164 -11.00 -5.02 10.72
CA ILE A 164 -12.47 -4.92 10.57
C ILE A 164 -13.16 -4.95 11.93
N LYS A 165 -12.78 -5.86 12.84
CA LYS A 165 -13.34 -5.90 14.20
C LYS A 165 -13.07 -4.61 14.96
N THR A 166 -11.87 -4.06 14.87
CA THR A 166 -11.54 -2.78 15.51
C THR A 166 -12.45 -1.64 15.05
N ILE A 167 -12.88 -1.63 13.78
CA ILE A 167 -13.87 -0.66 13.27
C ILE A 167 -15.24 -0.90 13.90
N GLN A 168 -15.68 -2.15 13.96
CA GLN A 168 -17.00 -2.51 14.48
C GLN A 168 -17.15 -2.12 15.96
N GLU A 169 -16.06 -2.21 16.72
CA GLU A 169 -16.01 -1.88 18.14
C GLU A 169 -15.60 -0.40 18.40
N TRP A 170 -15.39 0.39 17.34
CA TRP A 170 -14.86 1.74 17.44
C TRP A 170 -15.89 2.69 18.07
N LYS A 171 -15.56 3.25 19.24
CA LYS A 171 -16.43 4.21 19.94
C LYS A 171 -16.44 5.58 19.24
N PRO A 172 -17.57 6.30 19.23
CA PRO A 172 -17.64 7.64 18.64
C PRO A 172 -16.52 8.56 19.18
N PRO A 173 -15.75 9.23 18.30
CA PRO A 173 -14.63 10.06 18.73
C PRO A 173 -15.15 11.26 19.54
N SER A 174 -14.56 11.46 20.71
CA SER A 174 -14.92 12.52 21.67
C SER A 174 -14.04 13.76 21.55
N ASN A 175 -12.89 13.64 20.87
CA ASN A 175 -11.92 14.72 20.71
C ASN A 175 -11.28 14.74 19.32
N ILE A 176 -10.59 15.84 19.00
CA ILE A 176 -9.99 16.08 17.68
C ILE A 176 -8.93 15.01 17.33
N LYS A 177 -8.15 14.50 18.30
CA LYS A 177 -7.14 13.47 18.04
C LYS A 177 -7.78 12.14 17.67
N GLU A 178 -8.86 11.75 18.37
CA GLU A 178 -9.64 10.56 18.07
C GLU A 178 -10.32 10.67 16.69
N LEU A 179 -10.86 11.85 16.36
CA LEU A 179 -11.45 12.11 15.04
C LEU A 179 -10.39 12.02 13.94
N GLN A 180 -9.20 12.60 14.13
CA GLN A 180 -8.09 12.50 13.19
C GLN A 180 -7.63 11.05 12.99
N SER A 181 -7.54 10.27 14.07
CA SER A 181 -7.21 8.84 14.00
C SER A 181 -8.26 8.05 13.21
N PHE A 182 -9.55 8.31 13.49
CA PHE A 182 -10.66 7.69 12.77
C PHE A 182 -10.64 8.05 11.27
N LEU A 183 -10.52 9.33 10.93
CA LEU A 183 -10.43 9.77 9.54
C LEU A 183 -9.20 9.22 8.82
N GLY A 184 -8.06 9.12 9.52
CA GLY A 184 -6.85 8.48 8.99
C GLY A 184 -7.09 7.01 8.66
N PHE A 185 -7.81 6.30 9.53
CA PHE A 185 -8.18 4.91 9.30
C PHE A 185 -9.19 4.77 8.13
N ILE A 186 -10.21 5.62 8.07
CA ILE A 186 -11.17 5.65 6.94
C ILE A 186 -10.43 5.88 5.62
N ASN A 187 -9.44 6.78 5.59
CA ASN A 187 -8.59 6.97 4.40
C ASN A 187 -7.79 5.71 4.04
N TYR A 188 -7.30 4.94 5.01
CA TYR A 188 -6.62 3.66 4.77
C TYR A 188 -7.55 2.60 4.16
N VAL A 189 -8.81 2.52 4.60
CA VAL A 189 -9.79 1.58 4.05
C VAL A 189 -10.56 2.11 2.83
N ARG A 190 -10.40 3.39 2.48
CA ARG A 190 -11.17 4.07 1.43
C ARG A 190 -11.15 3.34 0.10
N ARG A 191 -10.04 2.73 -0.28
CA ARG A 191 -9.93 1.95 -1.53
C ARG A 191 -10.84 0.70 -1.58
N PHE A 192 -11.35 0.26 -0.43
CA PHE A 192 -12.29 -0.85 -0.29
C PHE A 192 -13.73 -0.38 -0.05
N ILE A 193 -13.95 0.94 0.05
CA ILE A 193 -15.26 1.56 0.31
C ILE A 193 -15.68 2.31 -0.96
N PRO A 194 -16.71 1.85 -1.68
CA PRO A 194 -17.27 2.60 -2.81
C PRO A 194 -17.74 4.00 -2.35
N ASN A 195 -17.55 5.03 -3.19
CA ASN A 195 -17.82 6.44 -2.88
C ASN A 195 -19.18 6.67 -2.18
N MET A 196 -19.18 7.31 -1.01
CA MET A 196 -20.38 7.60 -0.22
C MET A 196 -20.62 9.10 -0.07
N LYS A 197 -21.68 9.63 -0.70
CA LYS A 197 -22.24 10.96 -0.38
C LYS A 197 -23.11 10.82 0.89
N GLN A 198 -22.81 11.65 1.89
CA GLN A 198 -22.96 11.37 3.31
C GLN A 198 -24.38 11.04 3.83
N GLN A 199 -24.40 10.14 4.82
CA GLN A 199 -25.47 9.76 5.75
C GLN A 199 -26.68 8.95 5.24
N ALA A 200 -27.34 9.31 4.14
CA ALA A 200 -28.33 8.40 3.53
C ALA A 200 -27.65 7.17 2.91
N ALA A 201 -26.44 7.38 2.37
CA ALA A 201 -25.58 6.29 1.90
C ALA A 201 -25.13 5.37 3.05
N PHE A 202 -25.00 5.83 4.30
CA PHE A 202 -24.49 4.98 5.41
C PHE A 202 -25.45 3.85 5.77
N ASP A 203 -26.75 4.14 5.80
CA ASP A 203 -27.77 3.13 6.11
C ASP A 203 -28.07 2.22 4.91
N GLN A 204 -27.99 2.72 3.66
CA GLN A 204 -28.00 1.86 2.46
C GLN A 204 -26.72 1.03 2.29
N LEU A 205 -25.55 1.51 2.75
CA LEU A 205 -24.30 0.75 2.70
C LEU A 205 -24.31 -0.45 3.62
N LYS A 206 -25.01 -0.39 4.77
CA LYS A 206 -25.19 -1.58 5.61
C LYS A 206 -25.97 -2.68 4.87
N ILE A 207 -26.93 -2.30 4.04
CA ILE A 207 -27.75 -3.22 3.22
C ILE A 207 -26.97 -3.70 1.98
N ALA A 208 -26.16 -2.84 1.36
CA ALA A 208 -25.31 -3.18 0.22
C ALA A 208 -24.04 -3.98 0.59
N LEU A 209 -23.44 -3.76 1.76
CA LEU A 209 -22.28 -4.52 2.27
C LEU A 209 -22.60 -5.98 2.56
N THR A 210 -23.87 -6.32 2.73
CA THR A 210 -24.36 -7.71 2.78
C THR A 210 -24.44 -8.39 1.42
N SER A 211 -24.21 -7.66 0.32
CA SER A 211 -24.18 -8.16 -1.07
C SER A 211 -23.08 -7.43 -1.86
N PRO A 212 -21.82 -7.88 -1.80
CA PRO A 212 -20.69 -7.14 -2.36
C PRO A 212 -20.72 -7.09 -3.91
N PRO A 213 -20.57 -5.90 -4.56
CA PRO A 213 -20.11 -5.86 -5.94
C PRO A 213 -18.58 -6.04 -5.96
N VAL A 214 -18.13 -6.98 -6.78
CA VAL A 214 -16.70 -7.29 -6.98
C VAL A 214 -16.11 -6.27 -7.96
N LEU A 215 -15.10 -5.50 -7.52
CA LEU A 215 -14.29 -4.69 -8.42
C LEU A 215 -13.52 -5.59 -9.39
N ARG A 216 -13.53 -5.25 -10.68
CA ARG A 216 -12.83 -6.00 -11.73
C ARG A 216 -11.44 -5.43 -11.98
N ILE A 217 -10.51 -6.33 -12.33
CA ILE A 217 -9.19 -5.97 -12.81
C ILE A 217 -9.33 -5.48 -14.26
N SER A 218 -8.70 -4.36 -14.60
CA SER A 218 -8.77 -3.75 -15.94
C SER A 218 -8.14 -4.62 -17.03
N ASP A 219 -8.73 -4.60 -18.23
CA ASP A 219 -8.23 -5.25 -19.44
C ASP A 219 -7.95 -4.19 -20.53
N PRO A 220 -6.68 -3.91 -20.88
CA PRO A 220 -6.32 -2.87 -21.84
C PRO A 220 -6.81 -3.09 -23.28
N GLU A 221 -7.21 -4.31 -23.65
CA GLU A 221 -7.71 -4.62 -25.00
C GLU A 221 -9.20 -4.31 -25.18
N ARG A 222 -9.87 -3.85 -24.11
CA ARG A 222 -11.31 -3.58 -24.09
C ARG A 222 -11.59 -2.08 -23.95
N PRO A 223 -12.70 -1.59 -24.53
CA PRO A 223 -13.09 -0.20 -24.38
C PRO A 223 -13.40 0.14 -22.92
N TYR A 224 -13.08 1.37 -22.53
CA TYR A 224 -13.38 1.91 -21.21
C TYR A 224 -14.62 2.80 -21.27
N GLU A 225 -15.41 2.78 -20.21
CA GLU A 225 -16.45 3.78 -19.99
C GLU A 225 -16.12 4.57 -18.72
N VAL A 226 -16.10 5.89 -18.81
CA VAL A 226 -15.91 6.79 -17.69
C VAL A 226 -17.23 7.47 -17.40
N THR A 227 -17.76 7.28 -16.19
CA THR A 227 -18.95 8.00 -15.74
C THR A 227 -18.54 9.04 -14.72
N THR A 228 -18.88 10.30 -14.97
CA THR A 228 -18.59 11.44 -14.10
C THR A 228 -19.86 11.99 -13.48
N ASP A 229 -19.74 12.53 -12.26
CA ASP A 229 -20.81 13.26 -11.57
C ASP A 229 -20.18 14.42 -10.79
N ALA A 230 -20.73 15.62 -10.98
CA ALA A 230 -20.25 16.83 -10.34
C ALA A 230 -21.31 17.47 -9.43
N SER A 231 -20.91 17.87 -8.22
CA SER A 231 -21.76 18.70 -7.35
C SER A 231 -21.02 19.94 -6.86
N ASP A 232 -21.75 20.87 -6.25
CA ASP A 232 -21.19 22.08 -5.65
C ASP A 232 -20.19 21.83 -4.51
N ILE A 233 -20.19 20.62 -3.96
CA ILE A 233 -19.37 20.25 -2.81
C ILE A 233 -18.22 19.33 -3.23
N ALA A 234 -18.48 18.37 -4.10
CA ALA A 234 -17.55 17.31 -4.44
C ALA A 234 -17.84 16.74 -5.82
N ILE A 235 -16.79 16.21 -6.43
CA ILE A 235 -16.85 15.58 -7.74
C ILE A 235 -16.39 14.12 -7.65
N GLY A 236 -16.94 13.29 -8.52
CA GLY A 236 -16.71 11.85 -8.50
C GLY A 236 -16.71 11.25 -9.89
N GLU A 237 -15.93 10.20 -10.06
CA GLU A 237 -15.73 9.52 -11.33
C GLU A 237 -15.62 8.01 -11.11
N VAL A 238 -16.10 7.24 -12.07
CA VAL A 238 -16.04 5.78 -12.09
C VAL A 238 -15.50 5.31 -13.43
N LEU A 239 -14.50 4.43 -13.39
CA LEU A 239 -14.02 3.71 -14.57
C LEU A 239 -14.70 2.35 -14.63
N LEU A 240 -15.33 2.06 -15.77
CA LEU A 240 -16.12 0.87 -16.02
C LEU A 240 -15.56 0.14 -17.25
N GLN A 241 -15.70 -1.18 -17.26
CA GLN A 241 -15.46 -2.01 -18.45
C GLN A 241 -16.51 -3.11 -18.55
N ASP A 242 -16.88 -3.48 -19.78
CA ASP A 242 -17.76 -4.61 -20.05
C ASP A 242 -16.95 -5.88 -20.32
N PHE A 243 -17.20 -6.91 -19.51
CA PHE A 243 -16.56 -8.22 -19.61
C PHE A 243 -17.49 -9.30 -20.19
N GLY A 244 -18.68 -8.94 -20.67
CA GLY A 244 -19.71 -9.84 -21.20
C GLY A 244 -20.91 -10.02 -20.27
N ASP A 245 -20.85 -9.47 -19.06
CA ASP A 245 -21.90 -9.50 -18.04
C ASP A 245 -22.38 -8.06 -17.68
N GLY A 246 -22.21 -7.11 -18.60
CA GLY A 246 -22.52 -5.69 -18.42
C GLY A 246 -21.36 -4.88 -17.83
N LEU A 247 -21.57 -3.57 -17.70
CA LEU A 247 -20.57 -2.63 -17.19
C LEU A 247 -20.23 -2.92 -15.73
N GLN A 248 -18.97 -3.27 -15.48
CA GLN A 248 -18.45 -3.56 -14.16
C GLN A 248 -17.41 -2.52 -13.75
N PRO A 249 -17.40 -2.09 -12.48
CA PRO A 249 -16.48 -1.07 -12.01
C PRO A 249 -15.06 -1.61 -11.87
N VAL A 250 -14.12 -0.90 -12.49
CA VAL A 250 -12.67 -1.12 -12.39
C VAL A 250 -12.09 -0.29 -11.23
N THR A 251 -12.42 1.00 -11.18
CA THR A 251 -11.98 1.90 -10.11
C THR A 251 -12.96 3.05 -9.89
N TYR A 252 -12.91 3.63 -8.70
CA TYR A 252 -13.70 4.78 -8.28
C TYR A 252 -12.77 5.87 -7.75
N GLU A 253 -13.04 7.12 -8.09
CA GLU A 253 -12.33 8.27 -7.53
C GLU A 253 -13.30 9.39 -7.18
N SER A 254 -12.97 10.16 -6.15
CA SER A 254 -13.75 11.34 -5.76
C SER A 254 -12.92 12.28 -4.91
N TRP A 255 -13.21 13.58 -4.99
CA TRP A 255 -12.61 14.55 -4.10
C TRP A 255 -13.52 15.76 -3.89
N LYS A 256 -13.18 16.51 -2.85
CA LYS A 256 -13.90 17.73 -2.48
C LYS A 256 -13.26 18.91 -3.19
N LEU A 257 -14.08 19.77 -3.79
CA LEU A 257 -13.61 20.98 -4.48
C LEU A 257 -12.93 21.94 -3.49
N GLN A 258 -11.79 22.52 -3.88
CA GLN A 258 -11.01 23.44 -3.04
C GLN A 258 -10.72 24.79 -3.72
N GLY A 259 -10.64 25.86 -2.91
CA GLY A 259 -10.26 27.19 -3.38
C GLY A 259 -11.15 27.69 -4.53
N ALA A 260 -10.52 28.00 -5.67
CA ALA A 260 -11.19 28.53 -6.86
C ALA A 260 -12.18 27.55 -7.51
N GLU A 261 -11.97 26.24 -7.35
CA GLU A 261 -12.80 25.20 -7.97
C GLU A 261 -14.26 25.21 -7.47
N LYS A 262 -14.49 25.73 -6.27
CA LYS A 262 -15.84 25.88 -5.71
C LYS A 262 -16.67 26.91 -6.47
N ASN A 263 -16.00 27.90 -7.08
CA ASN A 263 -16.64 29.00 -7.78
C ASN A 263 -16.92 28.67 -9.25
N TYR A 264 -16.53 27.48 -9.72
CA TYR A 264 -16.79 27.03 -11.08
C TYR A 264 -18.28 26.76 -11.28
N MET A 265 -18.76 27.04 -12.49
CA MET A 265 -20.12 26.67 -12.90
C MET A 265 -20.22 25.15 -13.06
N VAL A 266 -21.43 24.60 -13.06
CA VAL A 266 -21.64 23.13 -13.11
C VAL A 266 -20.95 22.50 -14.32
N TYR A 267 -21.06 23.10 -15.51
CA TYR A 267 -20.37 22.66 -16.72
C TYR A 267 -18.83 22.66 -16.59
N ASP A 268 -18.27 23.68 -15.94
CA ASP A 268 -16.82 23.75 -15.69
C ASP A 268 -16.37 22.71 -14.66
N LYS A 269 -17.22 22.41 -13.69
CA LYS A 269 -16.99 21.34 -12.70
C LYS A 269 -17.02 19.98 -13.37
N GLU A 270 -17.96 19.71 -14.27
CA GLU A 270 -18.02 18.47 -15.05
C GLU A 270 -16.78 18.30 -15.92
N MET A 271 -16.39 19.34 -16.65
CA MET A 271 -15.16 19.32 -17.46
C MET A 271 -13.92 19.11 -16.59
N LEU A 272 -13.88 19.70 -15.38
CA LEU A 272 -12.83 19.47 -14.41
C LEU A 272 -12.75 17.99 -13.99
N VAL A 273 -13.90 17.33 -13.77
CA VAL A 273 -13.93 15.89 -13.46
C VAL A 273 -13.34 15.09 -14.61
N ILE A 274 -13.81 15.33 -15.83
CA ILE A 274 -13.36 14.60 -17.02
C ILE A 274 -11.84 14.75 -17.21
N VAL A 275 -11.32 15.98 -17.12
CA VAL A 275 -9.88 16.25 -17.24
C VAL A 275 -9.08 15.56 -16.12
N HIS A 276 -9.64 15.48 -14.92
CA HIS A 276 -9.02 14.77 -13.82
C HIS A 276 -9.00 13.26 -14.05
N ALA A 277 -10.11 12.65 -14.46
CA ALA A 277 -10.22 11.23 -14.80
C ALA A 277 -9.06 10.80 -15.71
N PHE A 278 -8.88 11.53 -16.81
CA PHE A 278 -7.84 11.21 -17.80
C PHE A 278 -6.42 11.48 -17.31
N LYS A 279 -6.22 12.43 -16.38
CA LYS A 279 -4.90 12.66 -15.76
C LYS A 279 -4.56 11.57 -14.75
N THR A 280 -5.51 11.21 -13.90
CA THR A 280 -5.28 10.28 -12.80
C THR A 280 -5.21 8.84 -13.29
N TRP A 281 -6.11 8.50 -14.20
CA TRP A 281 -6.19 7.15 -14.78
C TRP A 281 -5.43 7.03 -16.07
N ARG A 282 -4.54 7.97 -16.42
CA ARG A 282 -3.76 7.95 -17.67
C ARG A 282 -3.15 6.59 -18.00
N CYS A 283 -2.79 5.78 -16.99
CA CYS A 283 -2.25 4.44 -17.18
C CYS A 283 -3.24 3.39 -17.70
N TYR A 284 -4.55 3.62 -17.60
CA TYR A 284 -5.58 2.66 -18.03
C TYR A 284 -6.01 2.89 -19.48
N PRO A 285 -6.66 4.00 -19.88
CA PRO A 285 -7.19 4.15 -21.22
C PRO A 285 -6.17 4.65 -22.25
N ALA A 286 -4.88 4.74 -21.90
CA ALA A 286 -3.87 5.22 -22.84
C ALA A 286 -3.75 4.27 -24.05
N GLY A 287 -4.31 4.69 -25.18
CA GLY A 287 -4.33 3.92 -26.43
C GLY A 287 -5.55 3.03 -26.63
N ALA A 288 -6.55 3.09 -25.74
CA ALA A 288 -7.82 2.37 -25.85
C ALA A 288 -8.98 3.34 -26.16
N ASP A 289 -10.06 2.81 -26.73
CA ASP A 289 -11.29 3.59 -26.96
C ASP A 289 -11.99 3.87 -25.63
N VAL A 290 -12.41 5.13 -25.42
CA VAL A 290 -13.07 5.58 -24.19
C VAL A 290 -14.36 6.29 -24.50
N THR A 291 -15.44 5.88 -23.83
CA THR A 291 -16.72 6.59 -23.83
C THR A 291 -16.89 7.33 -22.51
N VAL A 292 -17.19 8.62 -22.54
CA VAL A 292 -17.45 9.43 -21.34
C VAL A 292 -18.96 9.66 -21.23
N ARG A 293 -19.53 9.37 -20.06
CA ARG A 293 -20.92 9.66 -19.71
C ARG A 293 -20.96 10.65 -18.56
N THR A 294 -21.65 11.76 -18.77
CA THR A 294 -21.88 12.82 -17.79
C THR A 294 -23.35 13.23 -17.86
N ASP A 295 -23.84 13.90 -16.81
CA ASP A 295 -25.25 14.27 -16.65
C ASP A 295 -25.65 15.56 -17.40
N HIS A 296 -24.71 16.20 -18.12
CA HIS A 296 -24.94 17.31 -19.06
C HIS A 296 -24.46 17.06 -20.50
#